data_AF-A0A3A8GJQ9-F1
#
_entry.id   AF-A0A3A8GJQ9-F1
#
_cell.length_a   1.000
_cell.length_b   1.000
_cell.length_c   1.000
_cell.angle_alpha   90.00
_cell.angle_beta   90.00
_cell.angle_gamma   90.00
#
_symmetry.space_group_name_H-M   'P 1'
#
loop_
_entity.id
_entity.type
_entity.pdbx_description
1 polymer ?
#
loop_
_entity_poly.entity_id
_entity_poly.type
_entity_poly.pdbx_seq_one_letter_code
_entity_poly.pdbx_strand_id
1 'polypeptide(L)'
;MDMVNPIVLFVCFIVLSGPVLIVAGIIDMSKGSGTRGGILTVLGASTMGLVYWAYSAISHMNFSKGRVLRLKGRARVARRALGDGWADDATPDIEGLTPWQRTVLGEAWLYSAGMEHASVPAFAKLSLKLSAMGAPSELLEACHLAALDEVRHARRCFALARAYSGLPWSAGMIPELSQDRPQRPSPAEGDDWSRLVRGSLLDGCLGEGLAASVAAEVSRRASDPVIRETLAVIAEDEGRHAELAWDVIAFALERGGGTAKQALRQALDALETQRSPSLPSIPGVDEAFLARNGVLPQAELGRLMEECIQRTRARASSS
;
A
#
# COMPACT_ATOMS: atom_id res chain seq x y z
N MET A 1 15.28 12.80 31.47
CA MET A 1 16.16 13.38 30.43
C MET A 1 16.32 12.29 29.40
N ASP A 2 15.42 12.27 28.43
CA ASP A 2 15.35 11.20 27.43
C ASP A 2 16.56 11.33 26.51
N MET A 3 17.42 10.30 26.49
CA MET A 3 18.51 10.23 25.52
C MET A 3 17.88 10.15 24.13
N VAL A 4 18.01 11.23 23.36
CA VAL A 4 17.65 11.24 21.94
C VAL A 4 18.36 10.05 21.29
N ASN A 5 17.56 9.18 20.65
CA ASN A 5 18.05 7.94 20.05
C ASN A 5 19.22 8.26 19.08
N PRO A 6 20.40 7.65 19.24
CA PRO A 6 21.57 7.91 18.39
C PRO A 6 21.28 7.68 16.90
N ILE A 7 20.25 6.90 16.56
CA ILE A 7 19.76 6.68 15.20
C ILE A 7 18.99 7.89 14.66
N VAL A 8 18.17 8.55 15.49
CA VAL A 8 17.52 9.81 15.10
C VAL A 8 18.58 10.88 14.85
N LEU A 9 19.62 10.92 15.70
CA LEU A 9 20.76 11.80 15.48
C LEU A 9 21.53 11.46 14.20
N PHE A 10 21.72 10.19 13.87
CA PHE A 10 22.41 9.74 12.66
C PHE A 10 21.62 10.01 11.37
N VAL A 11 20.31 9.75 11.37
CA VAL A 11 19.43 10.05 10.22
C VAL A 11 19.28 11.56 10.04
N CYS A 12 19.08 12.32 11.13
CA CYS A 12 19.12 13.79 11.08
C CYS A 12 20.48 14.28 10.57
N PHE A 13 21.60 13.68 10.99
CA PHE A 13 22.93 14.03 10.50
C PHE A 13 23.08 13.79 8.99
N ILE A 14 22.60 12.66 8.45
CA ILE A 14 22.63 12.37 7.01
C ILE A 14 21.73 13.36 6.22
N VAL A 15 20.51 13.60 6.71
CA VAL A 15 19.55 14.50 6.06
C VAL A 15 19.99 15.97 6.11
N LEU A 16 20.64 16.39 7.20
CA LEU A 16 21.13 17.77 7.38
C LEU A 16 22.50 17.99 6.73
N SER A 17 23.36 16.97 6.66
CA SER A 17 24.70 17.11 6.07
C SER A 17 24.68 17.35 4.56
N GLY A 18 23.74 16.75 3.82
CA GLY A 18 23.59 16.97 2.38
C GLY A 18 23.41 18.46 2.00
N PRO A 19 22.38 19.16 2.53
CA PRO A 19 22.18 20.59 2.31
C PRO A 19 23.36 21.45 2.80
N VAL A 20 23.97 21.09 3.94
CA VAL A 20 25.13 21.82 4.48
C VAL A 20 26.34 21.70 3.56
N LEU A 21 26.60 20.53 2.98
CA LEU A 21 27.69 20.30 2.02
C LEU A 21 27.48 21.05 0.70
N ILE A 22 26.23 21.13 0.23
CA ILE A 22 25.87 21.92 -0.97
C ILE A 22 26.12 23.41 -0.73
N VAL A 23 25.62 23.95 0.39
CA VAL A 23 25.81 25.37 0.75
C VAL A 23 27.29 25.68 0.96
N ALA A 24 28.03 24.81 1.66
CA ALA A 24 29.47 24.97 1.86
C ALA A 24 30.23 24.93 0.52
N GLY A 25 29.86 24.04 -0.39
CA GLY A 25 30.46 23.96 -1.73
C GLY A 25 30.25 25.22 -2.57
N ILE A 26 29.03 25.77 -2.57
CA ILE A 26 28.69 27.03 -3.26
C ILE A 26 29.49 28.21 -2.68
N ILE A 27 29.59 28.30 -1.34
CA ILE A 27 30.38 29.35 -0.67
C ILE A 27 31.86 29.24 -1.06
N ASP A 28 32.40 28.03 -1.10
CA ASP A 28 33.81 27.81 -1.46
C ASP A 28 34.10 28.18 -2.92
N MET A 29 33.20 27.82 -3.85
CA MET A 29 33.29 28.21 -5.26
C MET A 29 33.26 29.73 -5.44
N SER A 30 32.41 30.45 -4.69
CA SER A 30 32.37 31.92 -4.72
C SER A 30 33.62 32.61 -4.18
N LYS A 31 34.45 31.89 -3.41
CA LYS A 31 35.73 32.36 -2.86
C LYS A 31 36.95 31.96 -3.69
N GLY A 32 36.74 31.32 -4.86
CA GLY A 32 37.81 30.99 -5.81
C GLY A 32 38.41 29.59 -5.66
N SER A 33 37.95 28.75 -4.71
CA SER A 33 38.40 27.36 -4.57
C SER A 33 37.52 26.39 -5.36
N GLY A 34 37.50 26.55 -6.68
CA GLY A 34 36.59 25.84 -7.59
C GLY A 34 36.59 24.31 -7.48
N THR A 35 37.76 23.68 -7.30
CA THR A 35 37.88 22.22 -7.20
C THR A 35 37.28 21.67 -5.91
N ARG A 36 37.59 22.29 -4.76
CA ARG A 36 37.08 21.84 -3.44
C ARG A 36 35.59 22.11 -3.30
N GLY A 37 35.13 23.28 -3.75
CA GLY A 37 33.71 23.61 -3.75
C GLY A 37 32.89 22.73 -4.69
N GLY A 38 33.44 22.36 -5.85
CA GLY A 38 32.83 21.38 -6.75
C GLY A 38 32.68 19.99 -6.11
N ILE A 39 33.73 19.48 -5.45
CA ILE A 39 33.69 18.18 -4.75
C ILE A 39 32.62 18.17 -3.65
N LEU A 40 32.56 19.21 -2.80
CA LEU A 40 31.57 19.31 -1.71
C LEU A 40 30.13 19.36 -2.24
N THR A 41 29.90 20.11 -3.33
CA THR A 41 28.58 20.23 -3.96
C THR A 41 28.13 18.90 -4.55
N VAL A 42 29.01 18.18 -5.25
CA VAL A 42 28.73 16.85 -5.80
C VAL A 42 28.45 15.85 -4.68
N LEU A 43 29.26 15.84 -3.61
CA LEU A 43 29.07 14.93 -2.47
C LEU A 43 27.72 15.17 -1.77
N GLY A 44 27.35 16.43 -1.55
CA GLY A 44 26.06 16.80 -0.96
C GLY A 44 24.88 16.43 -1.86
N ALA A 45 24.98 16.69 -3.17
CA ALA A 45 23.96 16.33 -4.15
C ALA A 45 23.80 14.80 -4.30
N SER A 46 24.90 14.04 -4.30
CA SER A 46 24.87 12.57 -4.33
C SER A 46 24.26 11.99 -3.06
N THR A 47 24.54 12.57 -1.89
CA THR A 47 23.95 12.13 -0.61
C THR A 47 22.44 12.37 -0.59
N MET A 48 22.00 13.58 -1.00
CA MET A 48 20.57 13.88 -1.13
C MET A 48 19.87 13.03 -2.20
N GLY A 49 20.54 12.80 -3.33
CA GLY A 49 20.07 11.93 -4.40
C GLY A 49 19.90 10.49 -3.92
N LEU A 50 20.84 9.97 -3.13
CA LEU A 50 20.78 8.62 -2.56
C LEU A 50 19.69 8.49 -1.49
N VAL A 51 19.50 9.50 -0.63
CA VAL A 51 18.41 9.54 0.34
C VAL A 51 17.05 9.64 -0.35
N TYR A 52 16.92 10.51 -1.35
CA TYR A 52 15.71 10.64 -2.15
C TYR A 52 15.41 9.36 -2.93
N TRP A 53 16.43 8.75 -3.53
CA TRP A 53 16.30 7.48 -4.24
C TRP A 53 15.94 6.33 -3.29
N ALA A 54 16.55 6.23 -2.11
CA ALA A 54 16.21 5.21 -1.12
C ALA A 54 14.79 5.42 -0.59
N TYR A 55 14.40 6.66 -0.29
CA TYR A 55 13.03 7.01 0.09
C TYR A 55 12.05 6.70 -1.04
N SER A 56 12.38 7.02 -2.29
CA SER A 56 11.55 6.75 -3.46
C SER A 56 11.42 5.24 -3.69
N ALA A 57 12.51 4.48 -3.59
CA ALA A 57 12.51 3.03 -3.69
C ALA A 57 11.66 2.37 -2.60
N ILE A 58 11.77 2.85 -1.35
CA ILE A 58 11.00 2.36 -0.20
C ILE A 58 9.52 2.77 -0.30
N SER A 59 9.22 4.01 -0.68
CA SER A 59 7.85 4.53 -0.82
C SER A 59 7.12 4.01 -2.07
N HIS A 60 7.87 3.50 -3.05
CA HIS A 60 7.33 2.75 -4.17
C HIS A 60 7.29 1.25 -3.94
N MET A 61 7.74 0.71 -2.79
CA MET A 61 7.54 -0.70 -2.43
C MET A 61 6.05 -1.00 -2.48
N ASN A 62 5.59 -1.57 -3.59
CA ASN A 62 4.23 -2.03 -3.72
C ASN A 62 4.16 -3.33 -2.93
N PHE A 63 3.63 -3.26 -1.71
CA PHE A 63 2.81 -4.36 -1.23
C PHE A 63 1.60 -4.47 -2.14
N SER A 64 1.17 -5.70 -2.41
CA SER A 64 -0.02 -5.90 -3.23
C SER A 64 -1.19 -5.13 -2.63
N LYS A 65 -1.95 -4.49 -3.50
CA LYS A 65 -2.94 -3.47 -3.17
C LYS A 65 -4.29 -4.15 -3.08
N GLY A 66 -4.82 -4.25 -1.86
CA GLY A 66 -6.24 -4.49 -1.68
C GLY A 66 -7.11 -3.33 -2.17
N ARG A 67 -8.42 -3.34 -1.88
CA ARG A 67 -9.34 -2.26 -2.28
C ARG A 67 -9.07 -0.97 -1.50
N VAL A 68 -8.19 -0.16 -2.05
CA VAL A 68 -7.85 1.14 -1.45
C VAL A 68 -8.85 2.23 -1.85
N LEU A 69 -9.12 3.17 -0.93
CA LEU A 69 -9.93 4.35 -1.21
C LEU A 69 -9.43 5.10 -2.45
N ARG A 70 -10.29 5.20 -3.46
CA ARG A 70 -10.06 6.03 -4.64
C ARG A 70 -10.95 7.25 -4.68
N LEU A 71 -10.31 8.41 -4.87
CA LEU A 71 -10.98 9.69 -5.12
C LEU A 71 -10.42 10.26 -6.44
N LYS A 72 -11.31 10.50 -7.41
CA LYS A 72 -10.95 10.93 -8.78
C LYS A 72 -9.94 9.99 -9.45
N GLY A 73 -10.21 8.68 -9.36
CA GLY A 73 -9.37 7.61 -9.91
C GLY A 73 -8.03 7.36 -9.20
N ARG A 74 -7.65 8.18 -8.21
CA ARG A 74 -6.38 8.08 -7.52
C ARG A 74 -6.54 7.48 -6.12
N ALA A 75 -5.64 6.57 -5.76
CA ALA A 75 -5.55 6.02 -4.42
C ALA A 75 -5.29 7.14 -3.39
N ARG A 76 -5.89 7.02 -2.21
CA ARG A 76 -5.76 7.95 -1.10
C ARG A 76 -5.55 7.17 0.18
N VAL A 77 -4.43 7.47 0.84
CA VAL A 77 -4.06 6.91 2.14
C VAL A 77 -4.03 8.02 3.18
N ALA A 78 -4.18 7.63 4.44
CA ALA A 78 -4.01 8.56 5.55
C ALA A 78 -2.62 9.20 5.50
N ARG A 79 -2.55 10.47 5.90
CA ARG A 79 -1.25 11.09 6.24
C ARG A 79 -0.63 10.30 7.39
N ARG A 80 0.71 10.23 7.41
CA ARG A 80 1.44 9.67 8.56
C ARG A 80 1.15 10.51 9.81
N ALA A 81 0.90 9.86 10.93
CA ALA A 81 0.70 10.50 12.22
C ALA A 81 1.30 9.65 13.34
N LEU A 82 1.51 10.27 14.50
CA LEU A 82 1.90 9.59 15.73
C LEU A 82 0.71 9.57 16.70
N GLY A 83 0.54 8.50 17.46
CA GLY A 83 -0.52 8.34 18.46
C GLY A 83 -0.78 6.88 18.86
N ASP A 84 -1.79 6.66 19.70
CA ASP A 84 -2.04 5.35 20.33
C ASP A 84 -3.25 4.58 19.76
N GLY A 85 -4.06 5.18 18.89
CA GLY A 85 -5.39 4.65 18.54
C GLY A 85 -5.45 3.54 17.49
N TRP A 86 -4.35 3.29 16.78
CA TRP A 86 -4.32 2.42 15.59
C TRP A 86 -3.34 1.27 15.71
N ALA A 87 -2.98 0.78 16.90
CA ALA A 87 -2.16 -0.41 17.05
C ALA A 87 -2.80 -1.44 17.98
N ASP A 88 -2.66 -2.72 17.67
CA ASP A 88 -2.92 -3.81 18.61
C ASP A 88 -1.65 -4.18 19.40
N ASP A 89 -1.65 -5.35 20.03
CA ASP A 89 -0.57 -5.86 20.89
C ASP A 89 0.45 -6.75 20.15
N ALA A 90 0.42 -6.79 18.81
CA ALA A 90 1.36 -7.60 18.05
C ALA A 90 2.81 -7.14 18.23
N THR A 91 3.67 -8.05 18.70
CA THR A 91 5.11 -7.79 18.91
C THR A 91 5.96 -8.83 18.17
N PRO A 92 6.53 -8.49 17.00
CA PRO A 92 7.47 -9.37 16.32
C PRO A 92 8.82 -9.38 17.05
N ASP A 93 9.61 -10.43 16.82
CA ASP A 93 10.99 -10.50 17.23
C ASP A 93 11.83 -9.50 16.42
N ILE A 94 12.50 -8.61 17.16
CA ILE A 94 13.39 -7.59 16.61
C ILE A 94 14.85 -7.82 17.01
N GLU A 95 15.14 -8.87 17.76
CA GLU A 95 16.50 -9.20 18.19
C GLU A 95 17.36 -9.60 16.98
N GLY A 96 18.64 -9.21 17.01
CA GLY A 96 19.57 -9.49 15.91
C GLY A 96 19.35 -8.69 14.62
N LEU A 97 18.31 -7.87 14.52
CA LEU A 97 18.10 -6.97 13.39
C LEU A 97 18.98 -5.72 13.49
N THR A 98 19.64 -5.37 12.39
CA THR A 98 20.36 -4.10 12.27
C THR A 98 19.38 -2.91 12.28
N PRO A 99 19.81 -1.71 12.66
CA PRO A 99 18.98 -0.50 12.57
C PRO A 99 18.41 -0.23 11.17
N TRP A 100 19.19 -0.56 10.12
CA TRP A 100 18.74 -0.42 8.74
C TRP A 100 17.63 -1.41 8.39
N GLN A 101 17.79 -2.69 8.74
CA GLN A 101 16.76 -3.71 8.56
C GLN A 101 15.46 -3.34 9.28
N ARG A 102 15.55 -2.85 10.52
CA ARG A 102 14.41 -2.35 11.28
C ARG A 102 13.71 -1.18 10.59
N THR A 103 14.48 -0.27 9.96
CA THR A 103 13.93 0.85 9.20
C THR A 103 13.16 0.35 7.97
N VAL A 104 13.75 -0.56 7.19
CA VAL A 104 13.12 -1.14 6.00
C VAL A 104 11.81 -1.85 6.36
N LEU A 105 11.83 -2.72 7.38
CA LEU A 105 10.62 -3.43 7.82
C LEU A 105 9.58 -2.48 8.41
N GLY A 106 9.99 -1.51 9.22
CA GLY A 106 9.08 -0.51 9.79
C GLY A 106 8.37 0.32 8.72
N GLU A 107 9.09 0.75 7.68
CA GLU A 107 8.50 1.48 6.54
C GLU A 107 7.57 0.61 5.71
N ALA A 108 7.95 -0.65 5.47
CA ALA A 108 7.11 -1.64 4.80
C ALA A 108 5.76 -1.85 5.51
N TRP A 109 5.79 -2.13 6.81
CA TRP A 109 4.58 -2.32 7.61
C TRP A 109 3.77 -1.04 7.76
N LEU A 110 4.42 0.12 7.85
CA LEU A 110 3.72 1.42 7.89
C LEU A 110 3.00 1.71 6.57
N TYR A 111 3.61 1.34 5.44
CA TYR A 111 2.96 1.45 4.14
C TYR A 111 1.71 0.56 4.08
N SER A 112 1.83 -0.73 4.44
CA SER A 112 0.68 -1.64 4.50
C SER A 112 -0.41 -1.10 5.42
N ALA A 113 -0.06 -0.64 6.63
CA ALA A 113 -1.01 -0.08 7.58
C ALA A 113 -1.82 1.09 7.01
N GLY A 114 -1.17 1.97 6.24
CA GLY A 114 -1.84 3.08 5.56
C GLY A 114 -2.79 2.64 4.45
N MET A 115 -2.50 1.51 3.80
CA MET A 115 -3.34 0.92 2.76
C MET A 115 -4.57 0.24 3.37
N GLU A 116 -4.41 -0.61 4.38
CA GLU A 116 -5.55 -1.27 5.05
C GLU A 116 -6.49 -0.23 5.69
N HIS A 117 -5.91 0.80 6.33
CA HIS A 117 -6.69 1.92 6.85
C HIS A 117 -7.50 2.63 5.76
N ALA A 118 -6.96 2.72 4.55
CA ALA A 118 -7.66 3.31 3.41
C ALA A 118 -8.71 2.38 2.80
N SER A 119 -8.62 1.06 3.01
CA SER A 119 -9.65 0.11 2.61
C SER A 119 -10.92 0.22 3.44
N VAL A 120 -10.81 0.59 4.73
CA VAL A 120 -11.98 0.82 5.63
C VAL A 120 -13.02 1.78 5.01
N PRO A 121 -12.69 3.03 4.63
CA PRO A 121 -13.64 3.92 3.96
C PRO A 121 -13.98 3.49 2.53
N ALA A 122 -13.15 2.67 1.88
CA ALA A 122 -13.45 2.14 0.54
C ALA A 122 -14.62 1.16 0.58
N PHE A 123 -14.62 0.21 1.52
CA PHE A 123 -15.73 -0.71 1.76
C PHE A 123 -16.98 0.01 2.28
N ALA A 124 -16.83 1.00 3.18
CA ALA A 124 -17.96 1.82 3.61
C ALA A 124 -18.64 2.55 2.44
N LYS A 125 -17.85 3.11 1.52
CA LYS A 125 -18.36 3.75 0.31
C LYS A 125 -19.01 2.77 -0.65
N LEU A 126 -18.48 1.55 -0.77
CA LEU A 126 -19.11 0.49 -1.56
C LEU A 126 -20.47 0.11 -0.99
N SER A 127 -20.58 -0.09 0.33
CA SER A 127 -21.86 -0.39 1.00
C SER A 127 -22.92 0.68 0.70
N LEU A 128 -22.57 1.97 0.85
CA LEU A 128 -23.46 3.08 0.51
C LEU A 128 -23.90 3.05 -0.95
N LYS A 129 -22.98 2.75 -1.88
CA LYS A 129 -23.29 2.66 -3.30
C LYS A 129 -24.23 1.48 -3.60
N LEU A 130 -23.96 0.31 -3.03
CA LEU A 130 -24.79 -0.87 -3.19
C LEU A 130 -26.20 -0.63 -2.64
N SER A 131 -26.32 0.02 -1.48
CA SER A 131 -27.59 0.45 -0.91
C SER A 131 -28.37 1.37 -1.87
N ALA A 132 -27.71 2.39 -2.42
CA ALA A 132 -28.34 3.31 -3.38
C ALA A 132 -28.80 2.61 -4.68
N MET A 133 -28.18 1.48 -5.02
CA MET A 133 -28.50 0.69 -6.22
C MET A 133 -29.46 -0.47 -5.93
N GLY A 134 -29.96 -0.61 -4.69
CA GLY A 134 -30.91 -1.64 -4.30
C GLY A 134 -30.32 -3.05 -4.27
N ALA A 135 -29.06 -3.18 -3.85
CA ALA A 135 -28.40 -4.46 -3.69
C ALA A 135 -29.03 -5.31 -2.56
N PRO A 136 -28.94 -6.66 -2.65
CA PRO A 136 -29.32 -7.56 -1.56
C PRO A 136 -28.56 -7.23 -0.25
N SER A 137 -29.21 -7.46 0.89
CA SER A 137 -28.67 -7.16 2.22
C SER A 137 -27.33 -7.84 2.50
N GLU A 138 -27.13 -9.04 1.96
CA GLU A 138 -25.96 -9.87 2.17
C GLU A 138 -24.69 -9.19 1.63
N LEU A 139 -24.80 -8.43 0.52
CA LEU A 139 -23.67 -7.68 -0.02
C LEU A 139 -23.29 -6.47 0.86
N LEU A 140 -24.28 -5.84 1.49
CA LEU A 140 -24.04 -4.74 2.42
C LEU A 140 -23.39 -5.26 3.70
N GLU A 141 -23.91 -6.37 4.25
CA GLU A 141 -23.34 -7.04 5.40
C GLU A 141 -21.88 -7.44 5.14
N ALA A 142 -21.60 -8.09 4.01
CA ALA A 142 -20.25 -8.47 3.63
C ALA A 142 -19.31 -7.27 3.47
N CYS A 143 -19.78 -6.13 2.95
CA CYS A 143 -18.98 -4.90 2.91
C CYS A 143 -18.63 -4.38 4.32
N HIS A 144 -19.56 -4.47 5.27
CA HIS A 144 -19.32 -4.03 6.64
C HIS A 144 -18.35 -4.97 7.38
N LEU A 145 -18.47 -6.28 7.16
CA LEU A 145 -17.52 -7.27 7.68
C LEU A 145 -16.13 -7.03 7.10
N ALA A 146 -16.00 -6.85 5.78
CA ALA A 146 -14.72 -6.52 5.16
C ALA A 146 -14.11 -5.22 5.73
N ALA A 147 -14.93 -4.18 5.95
CA ALA A 147 -14.43 -2.96 6.60
C ALA A 147 -13.91 -3.20 8.04
N LEU A 148 -14.51 -4.14 8.79
CA LEU A 148 -14.04 -4.50 10.13
C LEU A 148 -12.75 -5.34 10.07
N ASP A 149 -12.62 -6.24 9.09
CA ASP A 149 -11.38 -6.96 8.78
C ASP A 149 -10.24 -5.95 8.56
N GLU A 150 -10.49 -4.92 7.76
CA GLU A 150 -9.49 -3.90 7.44
C GLU A 150 -9.11 -3.00 8.62
N VAL A 151 -10.02 -2.77 9.57
CA VAL A 151 -9.65 -2.14 10.85
C VAL A 151 -8.68 -3.02 11.63
N ARG A 152 -8.90 -4.35 11.63
CA ARG A 152 -8.01 -5.31 12.31
C ARG A 152 -6.65 -5.39 11.61
N HIS A 153 -6.64 -5.47 10.28
CA HIS A 153 -5.42 -5.48 9.46
C HIS A 153 -4.60 -4.21 9.68
N ALA A 154 -5.23 -3.03 9.59
CA ALA A 154 -4.57 -1.76 9.81
C ALA A 154 -3.92 -1.68 11.19
N ARG A 155 -4.66 -2.06 12.25
CA ARG A 155 -4.15 -2.06 13.62
C ARG A 155 -2.92 -2.95 13.79
N ARG A 156 -2.97 -4.14 13.21
CA ARG A 156 -1.86 -5.09 13.25
C ARG A 156 -0.64 -4.58 12.50
N CYS A 157 -0.83 -4.07 11.28
CA CYS A 157 0.25 -3.50 10.48
C CYS A 157 0.91 -2.28 11.16
N PHE A 158 0.12 -1.41 11.81
CA PHE A 158 0.67 -0.33 12.62
C PHE A 158 1.44 -0.83 13.85
N ALA A 159 0.96 -1.86 14.56
CA ALA A 159 1.71 -2.45 15.68
C ALA A 159 3.07 -3.00 15.24
N LEU A 160 3.13 -3.70 14.10
CA LEU A 160 4.38 -4.17 13.50
C LEU A 160 5.29 -3.00 13.11
N ALA A 161 4.74 -1.97 12.46
CA ALA A 161 5.49 -0.75 12.11
C ALA A 161 6.08 -0.05 13.35
N ARG A 162 5.31 0.01 14.45
CA ARG A 162 5.75 0.56 15.74
C ARG A 162 6.90 -0.25 16.32
N ALA A 163 6.79 -1.57 16.36
CA ALA A 163 7.82 -2.45 16.91
C ALA A 163 9.15 -2.32 16.16
N TYR A 164 9.11 -2.36 14.83
CA TYR A 164 10.31 -2.23 14.02
C TYR A 164 10.92 -0.83 14.09
N SER A 165 10.13 0.23 13.94
CA SER A 165 10.66 1.61 13.89
C SER A 165 10.95 2.23 15.27
N GLY A 166 10.32 1.73 16.34
CA GLY A 166 10.37 2.33 17.68
C GLY A 166 9.58 3.63 17.81
N LEU A 167 8.78 4.02 16.81
CA LEU A 167 7.96 5.22 16.82
C LEU A 167 6.47 4.85 17.01
N PRO A 168 5.67 5.65 17.73
CA PRO A 168 4.26 5.37 17.95
C PRO A 168 3.41 5.75 16.73
N TRP A 169 3.63 5.10 15.59
CA TRP A 169 2.85 5.33 14.37
C TRP A 169 1.37 5.03 14.56
N SER A 170 0.52 5.87 13.97
CA SER A 170 -0.93 5.76 13.97
C SER A 170 -1.48 6.29 12.63
N ALA A 171 -2.74 5.97 12.32
CA ALA A 171 -3.39 6.57 11.16
C ALA A 171 -3.61 8.07 11.40
N GLY A 172 -3.26 8.87 10.40
CA GLY A 172 -3.60 10.29 10.36
C GLY A 172 -4.85 10.58 9.53
N MET A 173 -5.07 11.86 9.26
CA MET A 173 -6.22 12.29 8.47
C MET A 173 -6.11 11.84 7.01
N ILE A 174 -7.25 11.52 6.40
CA ILE A 174 -7.45 11.49 4.95
C ILE A 174 -8.17 12.81 4.58
N PRO A 175 -7.44 13.88 4.20
CA PRO A 175 -8.01 15.22 4.06
C PRO A 175 -9.17 15.27 3.06
N GLU A 176 -9.11 14.46 2.02
CA GLU A 176 -10.12 14.42 0.97
C GLU A 176 -11.48 13.89 1.44
N LEU A 177 -11.54 13.09 2.52
CA LEU A 177 -12.81 12.66 3.12
C LEU A 177 -13.47 13.76 3.95
N SER A 178 -12.67 14.71 4.48
CA SER A 178 -13.19 15.86 5.24
C SER A 178 -13.67 17.03 4.35
N GLN A 179 -13.61 16.88 3.02
CA GLN A 179 -14.04 17.94 2.11
C GLN A 179 -15.55 17.88 1.88
N ASP A 180 -16.26 18.89 2.38
CA ASP A 180 -17.73 19.05 2.34
C ASP A 180 -18.35 19.30 0.94
N ARG A 181 -17.67 18.93 -0.15
CA ARG A 181 -18.23 19.10 -1.49
C ARG A 181 -18.71 17.75 -2.04
N PRO A 182 -20.00 17.61 -2.36
CA PRO A 182 -20.49 16.50 -3.16
C PRO A 182 -19.72 16.49 -4.48
N GLN A 183 -18.79 15.55 -4.62
CA GLN A 183 -18.01 15.43 -5.84
C GLN A 183 -18.81 14.60 -6.82
N ARG A 184 -19.51 15.32 -7.72
CA ARG A 184 -20.19 14.70 -8.84
C ARG A 184 -19.13 13.95 -9.67
N PRO A 185 -19.31 12.65 -9.90
CA PRO A 185 -18.39 11.89 -10.72
C PRO A 185 -18.24 12.52 -12.11
N SER A 186 -17.04 12.44 -12.67
CA SER A 186 -16.82 13.03 -13.99
C SER A 186 -17.58 12.22 -15.06
N PRO A 187 -18.05 12.86 -16.15
CA PRO A 187 -18.68 12.13 -17.26
C PRO A 187 -17.79 11.02 -17.83
N ALA A 188 -16.47 11.20 -17.77
CA ALA A 188 -15.49 10.22 -18.21
C ALA A 188 -15.46 8.92 -17.37
N GLU A 189 -16.02 8.93 -16.15
CA GLU A 189 -16.01 7.75 -15.28
C GLU A 189 -17.12 6.72 -15.60
N GLY A 190 -17.98 7.00 -16.59
CA GLY A 190 -19.14 6.17 -16.98
C GLY A 190 -20.34 6.36 -16.04
N ASP A 191 -21.40 5.58 -16.18
CA ASP A 191 -22.52 5.57 -15.23
C ASP A 191 -22.24 4.74 -13.96
N ASP A 192 -23.22 4.63 -13.06
CA ASP A 192 -23.01 3.98 -11.77
C ASP A 192 -22.74 2.47 -11.87
N TRP A 193 -23.39 1.78 -12.81
CA TRP A 193 -23.11 0.37 -13.11
C TRP A 193 -21.69 0.20 -13.65
N SER A 194 -21.30 1.05 -14.60
CA SER A 194 -19.96 1.01 -15.18
C SER A 194 -18.86 1.22 -14.14
N ARG A 195 -19.08 2.16 -13.22
CA ARG A 195 -18.18 2.41 -12.08
C ARG A 195 -18.16 1.24 -11.10
N LEU A 196 -19.31 0.61 -10.86
CA LEU A 196 -19.43 -0.49 -9.89
C LEU A 196 -18.66 -1.72 -10.40
N VAL A 197 -18.89 -2.10 -11.65
CA VAL A 197 -18.19 -3.21 -12.30
C VAL A 197 -16.68 -2.95 -12.37
N ARG A 198 -16.28 -1.78 -12.85
CA ARG A 198 -14.84 -1.44 -12.97
C ARG A 198 -14.14 -1.46 -11.62
N GLY A 199 -14.72 -0.83 -10.60
CA GLY A 199 -14.13 -0.84 -9.25
C GLY A 199 -14.10 -2.24 -8.63
N SER A 200 -15.15 -3.04 -8.85
CA SER A 200 -15.22 -4.40 -8.33
C SER A 200 -14.20 -5.32 -9.01
N LEU A 201 -13.98 -5.18 -10.32
CA LEU A 201 -12.97 -5.97 -11.03
C LEU A 201 -11.55 -5.55 -10.65
N LEU A 202 -11.24 -4.26 -10.75
CA LEU A 202 -9.86 -3.77 -10.62
C LEU A 202 -9.38 -3.73 -9.17
N ASP A 203 -10.19 -3.18 -8.27
CA ASP A 203 -9.78 -3.01 -6.88
C ASP A 203 -10.19 -4.22 -6.03
N GLY A 204 -11.33 -4.86 -6.33
CA GLY A 204 -11.81 -6.04 -5.61
C GLY A 204 -11.19 -7.34 -6.10
N CYS A 205 -11.55 -7.78 -7.31
CA CYS A 205 -11.15 -9.10 -7.80
C CYS A 205 -9.65 -9.21 -7.99
N LEU A 206 -9.04 -8.24 -8.68
CA LEU A 206 -7.61 -8.22 -8.93
C LEU A 206 -6.82 -7.75 -7.71
N GLY A 207 -7.24 -6.65 -7.08
CA GLY A 207 -6.54 -6.06 -5.94
C GLY A 207 -6.49 -7.00 -4.73
N GLU A 208 -7.64 -7.34 -4.18
CA GLU A 208 -7.75 -8.26 -3.03
C GLU A 208 -7.20 -9.65 -3.39
N GLY A 209 -7.50 -10.15 -4.59
CA GLY A 209 -7.00 -11.46 -5.03
C GLY A 209 -5.47 -11.53 -5.11
N LEU A 210 -4.81 -10.45 -5.51
CA LEU A 210 -3.36 -10.36 -5.44
C LEU A 210 -2.87 -10.19 -4.00
N ALA A 211 -3.55 -9.37 -3.19
CA ALA A 211 -3.20 -9.17 -1.77
C ALA A 211 -3.20 -10.51 -1.02
N ALA A 212 -4.27 -11.30 -1.21
CA ALA A 212 -4.38 -12.67 -0.72
C ALA A 212 -3.21 -13.56 -1.16
N SER A 213 -2.87 -13.53 -2.45
CA SER A 213 -1.81 -14.36 -3.02
C SER A 213 -0.42 -13.97 -2.48
N VAL A 214 -0.16 -12.67 -2.34
CA VAL A 214 1.08 -12.16 -1.76
C VAL A 214 1.18 -12.53 -0.30
N ALA A 215 0.15 -12.24 0.50
CA ALA A 215 0.13 -12.55 1.92
C ALA A 215 0.30 -14.05 2.19
N ALA A 216 -0.35 -14.91 1.39
CA ALA A 216 -0.18 -16.36 1.50
C ALA A 216 1.26 -16.82 1.19
N GLU A 217 1.90 -16.23 0.17
CA GLU A 217 3.28 -16.55 -0.21
C GLU A 217 4.27 -16.16 0.89
N VAL A 218 4.17 -14.93 1.40
CA VAL A 218 5.09 -14.47 2.45
C VAL A 218 4.80 -15.09 3.81
N SER A 219 3.54 -15.46 4.11
CA SER A 219 3.18 -16.20 5.33
C SER A 219 3.92 -17.54 5.41
N ARG A 220 3.99 -18.30 4.29
CA ARG A 220 4.70 -19.58 4.24
C ARG A 220 6.20 -19.46 4.52
N ARG A 221 6.79 -18.30 4.21
CA ARG A 221 8.24 -18.05 4.30
C ARG A 221 8.65 -17.30 5.56
N ALA A 222 7.70 -16.64 6.22
CA ALA A 222 7.94 -15.86 7.43
C ALA A 222 8.55 -16.77 8.53
N SER A 223 9.65 -16.32 9.12
CA SER A 223 10.32 -17.03 10.22
C SER A 223 9.63 -16.74 11.55
N ASP A 224 9.30 -15.46 11.77
CA ASP A 224 8.60 -15.00 12.96
C ASP A 224 7.14 -15.52 12.99
N PRO A 225 6.69 -16.13 14.10
CA PRO A 225 5.33 -16.67 14.21
C PRO A 225 4.23 -15.60 14.17
N VAL A 226 4.46 -14.42 14.75
CA VAL A 226 3.52 -13.27 14.73
C VAL A 226 3.33 -12.78 13.30
N ILE A 227 4.43 -12.68 12.54
CA ILE A 227 4.38 -12.26 11.13
C ILE A 227 3.64 -13.31 10.28
N ARG A 228 3.95 -14.60 10.48
CA ARG A 228 3.29 -15.70 9.76
C ARG A 228 1.79 -15.73 10.02
N GLU A 229 1.37 -15.64 11.28
CA GLU A 229 -0.04 -15.61 11.67
C GLU A 229 -0.75 -14.40 11.08
N THR A 230 -0.16 -13.21 11.23
CA THR A 230 -0.70 -11.96 10.65
C THR A 230 -1.00 -12.11 9.17
N LEU A 231 -0.03 -12.60 8.41
CA LEU A 231 -0.16 -12.73 6.95
C LEU A 231 -1.09 -13.88 6.55
N ALA A 232 -1.22 -14.93 7.37
CA ALA A 232 -2.18 -16.01 7.12
C ALA A 232 -3.62 -15.52 7.26
N VAL A 233 -3.90 -14.74 8.32
CA VAL A 233 -5.22 -14.12 8.52
C VAL A 233 -5.55 -13.16 7.39
N ILE A 234 -4.63 -12.24 7.07
CA ILE A 234 -4.80 -11.31 5.94
C ILE A 234 -5.06 -12.10 4.65
N ALA A 235 -4.28 -13.14 4.35
CA ALA A 235 -4.47 -13.92 3.13
C ALA A 235 -5.87 -14.53 2.99
N GLU A 236 -6.43 -15.03 4.10
CA GLU A 236 -7.78 -15.60 4.12
C GLU A 236 -8.85 -14.51 3.97
N ASP A 237 -8.72 -13.42 4.72
CA ASP A 237 -9.65 -12.29 4.73
C ASP A 237 -9.69 -11.62 3.35
N GLU A 238 -8.53 -11.31 2.75
CA GLU A 238 -8.43 -10.75 1.40
C GLU A 238 -8.99 -11.70 0.32
N GLY A 239 -8.86 -13.01 0.53
CA GLY A 239 -9.49 -14.01 -0.33
C GLY A 239 -11.02 -13.88 -0.34
N ARG A 240 -11.63 -13.70 0.84
CA ARG A 240 -13.08 -13.47 0.95
C ARG A 240 -13.49 -12.12 0.38
N HIS A 241 -12.65 -11.09 0.51
CA HIS A 241 -12.92 -9.76 -0.07
C HIS A 241 -12.91 -9.80 -1.60
N ALA A 242 -12.02 -10.60 -2.20
CA ALA A 242 -12.01 -10.87 -3.63
C ALA A 242 -13.31 -11.56 -4.09
N GLU A 243 -13.80 -12.56 -3.34
CA GLU A 243 -15.07 -13.24 -3.63
C GLU A 243 -16.27 -12.28 -3.54
N LEU A 244 -16.33 -11.44 -2.50
CA LEU A 244 -17.34 -10.38 -2.40
C LEU A 244 -17.36 -9.49 -3.65
N ALA A 245 -16.19 -9.17 -4.22
CA ALA A 245 -16.13 -8.37 -5.42
C ALA A 245 -16.73 -9.08 -6.65
N TRP A 246 -16.60 -10.41 -6.75
CA TRP A 246 -17.28 -11.20 -7.78
C TRP A 246 -18.79 -11.23 -7.60
N ASP A 247 -19.27 -11.35 -6.37
CA ASP A 247 -20.70 -11.30 -6.07
C ASP A 247 -21.32 -9.95 -6.44
N VAL A 248 -20.58 -8.86 -6.20
CA VAL A 248 -20.97 -7.50 -6.65
C VAL A 248 -21.00 -7.40 -8.17
N ILE A 249 -20.05 -8.02 -8.89
CA ILE A 249 -20.10 -8.08 -10.37
C ILE A 249 -21.33 -8.85 -10.83
N ALA A 250 -21.64 -10.00 -10.22
CA ALA A 250 -22.82 -10.79 -10.58
C ALA A 250 -24.12 -9.99 -10.40
N PHE A 251 -24.28 -9.32 -9.26
CA PHE A 251 -25.38 -8.38 -9.02
C PHE A 251 -25.45 -7.27 -10.08
N ALA A 252 -24.30 -6.68 -10.43
CA ALA A 252 -24.24 -5.62 -11.43
C ALA A 252 -24.61 -6.11 -12.84
N LEU A 253 -24.23 -7.33 -13.21
CA LEU A 253 -24.57 -7.93 -14.50
C LEU A 253 -26.07 -8.26 -14.58
N GLU A 254 -26.67 -8.75 -13.49
CA GLU A 254 -28.10 -9.03 -13.39
C GLU A 254 -28.94 -7.75 -13.51
N ARG A 255 -28.61 -6.72 -12.73
CA ARG A 255 -29.43 -5.49 -12.63
C ARG A 255 -29.06 -4.41 -13.63
N GLY A 256 -27.78 -4.29 -13.98
CA GLY A 256 -27.24 -3.28 -14.90
C GLY A 256 -27.24 -3.72 -16.36
N GLY A 257 -27.48 -5.00 -16.66
CA GLY A 257 -27.68 -5.51 -18.02
C GLY A 257 -26.56 -5.17 -19.00
N GLY A 258 -26.93 -4.64 -20.17
CA GLY A 258 -25.99 -4.36 -21.27
C GLY A 258 -24.87 -3.39 -20.90
N THR A 259 -25.18 -2.36 -20.11
CA THR A 259 -24.19 -1.40 -19.61
C THR A 259 -23.13 -2.08 -18.76
N ALA A 260 -23.54 -2.88 -17.78
CA ALA A 260 -22.61 -3.59 -16.91
C ALA A 260 -21.72 -4.56 -17.70
N LYS A 261 -22.29 -5.28 -18.67
CA LYS A 261 -21.55 -6.18 -19.58
C LYS A 261 -20.52 -5.42 -20.42
N GLN A 262 -20.88 -4.25 -20.95
CA GLN A 262 -19.95 -3.41 -21.71
C GLN A 262 -18.82 -2.90 -20.82
N ALA A 263 -19.14 -2.44 -19.61
CA ALA A 263 -18.14 -1.97 -18.66
C ALA A 263 -17.17 -3.09 -18.21
N LEU A 264 -17.68 -4.32 -18.04
CA LEU A 264 -16.83 -5.48 -17.73
C LEU A 264 -15.82 -5.74 -18.85
N ARG A 265 -16.26 -5.75 -20.11
CA ARG A 265 -15.37 -5.91 -21.27
C ARG A 265 -14.31 -4.81 -21.32
N GLN A 266 -14.71 -3.55 -21.20
CA GLN A 266 -13.77 -2.42 -21.19
C GLN A 266 -12.76 -2.50 -20.04
N ALA A 267 -13.19 -2.96 -18.86
CA ALA A 267 -12.31 -3.13 -17.72
C ALA A 267 -11.31 -4.28 -17.93
N LEU A 268 -11.74 -5.37 -18.58
CA LEU A 268 -10.86 -6.48 -18.97
C LEU A 268 -9.82 -6.06 -20.01
N ASP A 269 -10.22 -5.29 -21.03
CA ASP A 269 -9.29 -4.75 -22.04
C ASP A 269 -8.23 -3.85 -21.37
N ALA A 270 -8.62 -3.06 -20.37
CA ALA A 270 -7.69 -2.22 -19.62
C ALA A 270 -6.66 -3.04 -18.81
N LEU A 271 -7.01 -4.25 -18.36
CA LEU A 271 -6.07 -5.14 -17.66
C LEU A 271 -4.91 -5.57 -18.56
N GLU A 272 -5.12 -5.70 -19.87
CA GLU A 272 -4.08 -6.12 -20.82
C GLU A 272 -2.92 -5.12 -20.91
N THR A 273 -3.18 -3.88 -20.55
CA THR A 273 -2.20 -2.79 -20.60
C THR A 273 -1.46 -2.60 -19.28
N GLN A 274 -1.87 -3.29 -18.21
CA GLN A 274 -1.19 -3.19 -16.92
C GLN A 274 0.13 -3.95 -16.97
N ARG A 275 1.23 -3.24 -16.70
CA ARG A 275 2.54 -3.82 -16.46
C ARG A 275 2.93 -3.60 -15.01
N SER A 276 3.51 -4.62 -14.39
CA SER A 276 4.19 -4.47 -13.11
C SER A 276 5.43 -3.58 -13.31
N PRO A 277 5.53 -2.43 -12.63
CA PRO A 277 6.75 -1.63 -12.68
C PRO A 277 7.90 -2.42 -12.04
N SER A 278 9.08 -2.40 -12.67
CA SER A 278 10.30 -2.91 -12.04
C SER A 278 10.79 -1.90 -11.00
N LEU A 279 11.01 -2.37 -9.77
CA LEU A 279 11.58 -1.56 -8.70
C LEU A 279 13.03 -1.97 -8.43
N PRO A 280 13.89 -1.02 -8.03
CA PRO A 280 15.27 -1.33 -7.70
C PRO A 280 15.35 -2.17 -6.42
N SER A 281 16.42 -2.95 -6.29
CA SER A 281 16.76 -3.64 -5.03
C SER A 281 17.06 -2.64 -3.92
N ILE A 282 16.76 -3.02 -2.68
CA ILE A 282 17.05 -2.20 -1.50
C ILE A 282 18.47 -2.53 -1.04
N PRO A 283 19.40 -1.55 -0.98
CA PRO A 283 20.76 -1.81 -0.52
C PRO A 283 20.77 -2.39 0.90
N GLY A 284 21.66 -3.34 1.19
CA GLY A 284 21.87 -3.87 2.53
C GLY A 284 20.78 -4.81 3.07
N VAL A 285 19.77 -5.15 2.27
CA VAL A 285 18.81 -6.23 2.55
C VAL A 285 18.62 -7.07 1.30
N ASP A 286 18.76 -8.38 1.42
CA ASP A 286 18.53 -9.32 0.32
C ASP A 286 17.07 -9.78 0.27
N GLU A 287 16.68 -10.40 -0.85
CA GLU A 287 15.32 -10.90 -1.06
C GLU A 287 14.93 -11.99 -0.05
N ALA A 288 15.90 -12.81 0.38
CA ALA A 288 15.68 -13.83 1.39
C ALA A 288 15.37 -13.21 2.77
N PHE A 289 15.96 -12.06 3.09
CA PHE A 289 15.68 -11.26 4.28
C PHE A 289 14.28 -10.68 4.22
N LEU A 290 13.89 -10.07 3.11
CA LEU A 290 12.56 -9.51 2.96
C LEU A 290 11.50 -10.60 3.15
N ALA A 291 11.64 -11.72 2.45
CA ALA A 291 10.61 -12.74 2.48
C ALA A 291 10.48 -13.46 3.82
N ARG A 292 11.58 -13.73 4.52
CA ARG A 292 11.52 -14.32 5.87
C ARG A 292 10.92 -13.38 6.91
N ASN A 293 10.82 -12.09 6.60
CA ASN A 293 10.21 -11.06 7.43
C ASN A 293 8.86 -10.57 6.88
N GLY A 294 8.22 -11.34 6.00
CA GLY A 294 6.86 -11.03 5.55
C GLY A 294 6.77 -10.03 4.39
N VAL A 295 7.87 -9.73 3.72
CA VAL A 295 7.92 -8.76 2.60
C VAL A 295 8.27 -9.49 1.31
N LEU A 296 7.37 -9.43 0.31
CA LEU A 296 7.58 -10.16 -0.93
C LEU A 296 8.65 -9.48 -1.82
N PRO A 297 9.62 -10.24 -2.34
CA PRO A 297 10.55 -9.74 -3.35
C PRO A 297 9.84 -9.26 -4.63
N GLN A 298 10.41 -8.26 -5.29
CA GLN A 298 9.76 -7.59 -6.43
C GLN A 298 9.63 -8.49 -7.66
N ALA A 299 10.64 -9.33 -7.94
CA ALA A 299 10.58 -10.28 -9.05
C ALA A 299 9.40 -11.25 -8.91
N GLU A 300 9.10 -11.67 -7.68
CA GLU A 300 8.00 -12.58 -7.38
C GLU A 300 6.63 -11.88 -7.42
N LEU A 301 6.55 -10.61 -7.01
CA LEU A 301 5.32 -9.82 -7.12
C LEU A 301 4.85 -9.71 -8.57
N GLY A 302 5.78 -9.52 -9.52
CA GLY A 302 5.48 -9.46 -10.94
C GLY A 302 4.82 -10.74 -11.44
N ARG A 303 5.37 -11.90 -11.05
CA ARG A 303 4.81 -13.23 -11.38
C ARG A 303 3.42 -13.42 -10.78
N LEU A 304 3.24 -13.12 -9.49
CA LEU A 304 1.93 -13.27 -8.83
C LEU A 304 0.87 -12.34 -9.42
N MET A 305 1.25 -11.12 -9.82
CA MET A 305 0.36 -10.20 -10.55
C MET A 305 -0.10 -10.80 -11.87
N GLU A 306 0.83 -11.34 -12.67
CA GLU A 306 0.48 -11.98 -13.93
C GLU A 306 -0.46 -13.18 -13.73
N GLU A 307 -0.18 -14.05 -12.77
CA GLU A 307 -1.04 -15.16 -12.41
C GLU A 307 -2.43 -14.71 -11.93
N CYS A 308 -2.51 -13.62 -11.17
CA CYS A 308 -3.77 -13.05 -10.70
C CYS A 308 -4.58 -12.43 -11.85
N ILE A 309 -3.93 -11.72 -12.79
CA ILE A 309 -4.56 -11.21 -14.00
C ILE A 309 -5.15 -12.35 -14.82
N GLN A 310 -4.39 -13.43 -15.05
CA GLN A 310 -4.88 -14.57 -15.83
C GLN A 310 -6.08 -15.26 -15.16
N ARG A 311 -6.02 -15.50 -13.84
CA ARG A 311 -7.16 -16.06 -13.09
C ARG A 311 -8.39 -15.16 -13.15
N THR A 312 -8.20 -13.85 -12.97
CA THR A 312 -9.27 -12.85 -13.05
C THR A 312 -9.93 -12.85 -14.43
N ARG A 313 -9.13 -12.89 -15.50
CA ARG A 313 -9.64 -12.96 -16.89
C ARG A 313 -10.42 -14.24 -17.15
N ALA A 314 -9.88 -15.39 -16.74
CA ALA A 314 -10.52 -16.68 -16.94
C ALA A 314 -11.92 -16.71 -16.29
N ARG A 315 -12.02 -16.25 -15.03
CA ARG A 315 -13.30 -16.18 -14.31
C ARG A 315 -14.27 -15.15 -14.88
N ALA A 316 -13.79 -13.98 -15.27
CA ALA A 316 -14.65 -12.95 -15.88
C ALA A 316 -15.21 -13.40 -17.24
N SER A 317 -14.45 -14.21 -17.99
CA SER A 317 -14.89 -14.72 -19.30
C SER A 317 -15.94 -15.83 -19.19
N SER A 318 -16.05 -16.49 -18.02
CA SER A 318 -17.09 -17.48 -17.74
C SER A 318 -18.35 -16.90 -17.08
N SER A 319 -18.36 -15.60 -16.77
CA SER A 319 -19.48 -14.89 -16.10
C SER A 319 -20.37 -14.17 -17.11
#